data_AF-A0A0K0DG40-F1
#
_entry.id   AF-A0A0K0DG40-F1
#
_cell.length_a   1.000
_cell.length_b   1.000
_cell.length_c   1.000
_cell.angle_alpha   90.00
_cell.angle_beta   90.00
_cell.angle_gamma   90.00
#
_symmetry.space_group_name_H-M   'P 1'
#
loop_
_entity.id
_entity.type
_entity.pdbx_description
1 polymer ?
#
loop_
_entity_poly.entity_id
_entity_poly.type
_entity_poly.pdbx_seq_one_letter_code
_entity_poly.pdbx_strand_id
1 'polypeptide(L)'
;RIIYGKIIPETRARGTSTFSDAKCNSKPLRNLIIENIIRDDALASKRAIHETSIKVFSDSSVDVICSGTGFTYLVSTTEHCEAQKDNVICFVYKRPLPR
;
A
#
# COMPACT_ATOMS: atom_id res chain seq x y z
N ARG A 1 23.26 -35.56 -3.12
CA ARG A 1 23.15 -35.82 -1.66
C ARG A 1 21.85 -35.19 -1.19
N ILE A 2 20.85 -36.01 -0.86
CA ILE A 2 19.57 -35.59 -0.28
C ILE A 2 19.77 -35.48 1.24
N ILE A 3 19.36 -34.37 1.85
CA ILE A 3 19.13 -34.30 3.30
C ILE A 3 17.75 -33.65 3.53
N TYR A 4 16.82 -34.52 3.92
CA TYR A 4 15.63 -34.38 4.77
C TYR A 4 14.96 -33.01 4.94
N GLY A 5 13.65 -33.02 4.64
CA GLY A 5 12.72 -31.94 4.89
C GLY A 5 12.67 -31.50 6.35
N LYS A 6 12.65 -30.19 6.52
CA LYS A 6 12.02 -29.49 7.63
C LYS A 6 11.07 -28.48 7.02
N ILE A 7 9.78 -28.69 7.20
CA ILE A 7 8.79 -27.63 7.11
C ILE A 7 9.15 -26.69 8.26
N ILE A 8 9.79 -25.58 7.94
CA ILE A 8 10.00 -24.50 8.90
C ILE A 8 8.59 -23.92 9.15
N PRO A 9 8.06 -23.93 10.38
CA PRO A 9 6.87 -23.15 10.65
C PRO A 9 7.24 -21.70 10.37
N GLU A 10 6.57 -21.09 9.39
CA GLU A 10 6.66 -19.66 9.09
C GLU A 10 6.18 -18.92 10.35
N THR A 11 7.11 -18.66 11.27
CA THR A 11 6.85 -17.85 12.45
C THR A 11 6.36 -16.51 11.92
N ARG A 12 5.07 -16.22 12.12
CA ARG A 12 4.39 -14.99 11.68
C ARG A 12 5.20 -13.80 12.18
N ALA A 13 6.11 -13.31 11.35
CA ALA A 13 6.85 -12.09 11.60
C ALA A 13 5.81 -10.99 11.71
N ARG A 14 5.70 -10.36 12.90
CA ARG A 14 5.05 -9.06 13.00
C ARG A 14 5.78 -8.16 12.01
N GLY A 15 5.03 -7.68 11.02
CA GLY A 15 5.56 -7.05 9.81
C GLY A 15 6.62 -6.00 10.12
N THR A 16 7.88 -6.37 9.95
CA THR A 16 8.95 -5.41 9.74
C THR A 16 8.64 -4.74 8.42
N SER A 17 8.36 -3.45 8.44
CA SER A 17 8.08 -2.65 7.24
C SER A 17 9.33 -2.61 6.36
N THR A 18 9.46 -3.60 5.46
CA THR A 18 10.49 -3.61 4.43
C THR A 18 10.07 -2.64 3.34
N PHE A 19 10.28 -1.35 3.58
CA PHE A 19 10.24 -0.33 2.55
C PHE A 19 11.44 -0.55 1.62
N SER A 20 11.32 -1.47 0.67
CA SER A 20 12.16 -1.45 -0.52
C SER A 20 11.63 -0.34 -1.44
N ASP A 21 12.52 0.41 -2.09
CA ASP A 21 12.15 1.43 -3.07
C ASP A 21 11.25 0.87 -4.20
N ALA A 22 11.30 -0.45 -4.43
CA ALA A 22 10.39 -1.16 -5.32
C ALA A 22 8.90 -1.01 -4.95
N LYS A 23 8.59 -0.95 -3.65
CA LYS A 23 7.22 -0.84 -3.14
C LYS A 23 6.72 0.59 -3.07
N CYS A 24 7.61 1.59 -3.04
CA CYS A 24 7.21 2.98 -2.96
C CYS A 24 8.24 3.91 -3.59
N ASN A 25 7.83 4.60 -4.66
CA ASN A 25 8.68 5.53 -5.40
C ASN A 25 8.21 7.00 -5.26
N SER A 26 7.12 7.26 -4.53
CA SER A 26 6.57 8.60 -4.33
C SER A 26 6.40 8.94 -2.85
N LYS A 27 7.22 9.90 -2.38
CA LYS A 27 7.10 10.47 -1.03
C LYS A 27 5.74 11.13 -0.79
N PRO A 28 5.17 11.92 -1.73
CA PRO A 28 3.82 12.45 -1.57
C PRO A 28 2.75 11.38 -1.33
N LEU A 29 2.76 10.28 -2.11
CA LEU A 29 1.82 9.17 -1.93
C LEU A 29 2.05 8.43 -0.61
N ARG A 30 3.31 8.29 -0.17
CA ARG A 30 3.62 7.71 1.14
C ARG A 30 3.00 8.52 2.28
N ASN A 31 3.18 9.83 2.25
CA ASN A 31 2.66 10.71 3.30
C ASN A 31 1.13 10.67 3.32
N LEU A 32 0.50 10.74 2.14
CA LEU A 32 -0.95 10.57 1.99
C LEU A 32 -1.44 9.30 2.70
N ILE A 33 -0.76 8.16 2.52
CA ILE A 33 -1.14 6.90 3.20
C ILE A 33 -0.96 7.01 4.72
N ILE A 34 0.24 7.37 5.18
CA ILE A 34 0.58 7.35 6.62
C ILE A 34 -0.26 8.31 7.46
N GLU A 35 -0.64 9.45 6.87
CA GLU A 35 -1.45 10.48 7.53
C GLU A 35 -2.94 10.12 7.61
N ASN A 36 -3.45 9.30 6.68
CA ASN A 36 -4.89 9.03 6.54
C ASN A 36 -5.30 7.59 6.88
N ILE A 37 -4.38 6.72 7.28
CA ILE A 37 -4.73 5.39 7.80
C ILE A 37 -5.50 5.51 9.13
N ILE A 38 -6.62 4.79 9.19
CA ILE A 38 -7.45 4.59 10.38
C ILE A 38 -7.16 3.17 10.90
N ARG A 39 -6.81 3.09 12.19
CA ARG A 39 -6.41 1.84 12.85
C ARG A 39 -7.44 0.74 12.66
N ASP A 40 -6.96 -0.44 12.25
CA ASP A 40 -7.73 -1.67 12.06
C ASP A 40 -8.95 -1.55 11.10
N ASP A 41 -9.08 -0.44 10.36
CA ASP A 41 -10.19 -0.20 9.44
C ASP A 41 -9.70 0.14 8.02
N ALA A 42 -9.55 -0.90 7.20
CA ALA A 42 -9.11 -0.77 5.82
C ALA A 42 -10.11 -0.02 4.93
N LEU A 43 -11.42 -0.14 5.19
CA LEU A 43 -12.44 0.50 4.37
C LEU A 43 -12.49 2.01 4.65
N ALA A 44 -12.47 2.39 5.92
CA ALA A 44 -12.40 3.79 6.31
C ALA A 44 -11.08 4.43 5.86
N SER A 45 -9.95 3.72 6.00
CA SER A 45 -8.65 4.18 5.48
C SER A 45 -8.70 4.42 3.97
N LYS A 46 -9.27 3.48 3.20
CA LYS A 46 -9.43 3.62 1.74
C LYS A 46 -10.22 4.88 1.38
N ARG A 47 -11.34 5.13 2.08
CA ARG A 47 -12.17 6.32 1.85
C ARG A 47 -11.43 7.61 2.20
N ALA A 48 -10.80 7.67 3.37
CA ALA A 48 -10.05 8.84 3.83
C ALA A 48 -8.91 9.21 2.88
N ILE A 49 -8.09 8.22 2.48
CA ILE A 49 -6.98 8.42 1.53
C ILE A 49 -7.51 8.93 0.18
N HIS A 50 -8.59 8.36 -0.34
CA HIS A 50 -9.16 8.77 -1.63
C HIS A 50 -9.77 10.19 -1.59
N GLU A 51 -10.47 10.54 -0.50
CA GLU A 51 -11.02 11.89 -0.35
C GLU A 51 -9.94 12.96 -0.21
N THR A 52 -8.86 12.65 0.52
CA THR A 52 -7.70 13.54 0.65
C THR A 52 -6.93 13.63 -0.67
N SER A 53 -6.82 12.53 -1.43
CA SER A 53 -6.10 12.54 -2.71
C SER A 53 -6.75 13.47 -3.73
N ILE A 54 -8.08 13.50 -3.81
CA ILE A 54 -8.83 14.41 -4.70
C ILE A 54 -8.50 15.88 -4.41
N LYS A 55 -8.23 16.22 -3.14
CA LYS A 55 -7.91 17.60 -2.72
C LYS A 55 -6.46 17.97 -2.98
N VAL A 56 -5.55 17.00 -2.89
CA VAL A 56 -4.10 17.22 -2.98
C VAL A 56 -3.57 17.10 -4.41
N PHE A 57 -4.16 16.22 -5.22
CA PHE A 57 -3.70 15.93 -6.58
C PHE A 57 -4.75 16.39 -7.60
N SER A 58 -4.56 17.59 -8.15
CA SER A 58 -5.48 18.20 -9.13
C SER A 58 -5.21 17.77 -10.57
N ASP A 59 -4.00 17.27 -10.86
CA ASP A 59 -3.49 16.96 -12.19
C ASP A 59 -3.60 15.46 -12.56
N SER A 60 -4.01 14.64 -11.60
CA SER A 60 -4.00 13.19 -11.73
C SER A 60 -5.12 12.56 -10.91
N SER A 61 -5.68 11.47 -11.41
CA SER A 61 -6.58 10.63 -10.60
C SER A 61 -5.75 9.66 -9.76
N VAL A 62 -6.13 9.46 -8.50
CA VAL A 62 -5.42 8.57 -7.57
C VAL A 62 -6.34 7.44 -7.16
N ASP A 63 -5.92 6.20 -7.40
CA ASP A 63 -6.63 5.01 -6.94
C ASP A 63 -6.00 4.47 -5.65
N VAL A 64 -6.86 3.87 -4.81
CA VAL A 64 -6.49 3.39 -3.48
C VAL A 64 -7.00 1.98 -3.26
N ILE A 65 -6.10 1.08 -2.86
CA ILE A 65 -6.41 -0.28 -2.42
C ILE A 65 -5.92 -0.40 -0.97
N CYS A 66 -6.78 -0.78 -0.04
CA CYS A 66 -6.39 -1.04 1.35
C CYS A 66 -6.92 -2.40 1.81
N SER A 67 -6.17 -3.04 2.69
CA SER A 67 -6.51 -4.35 3.26
C SER A 67 -5.92 -4.50 4.66
N GLY A 68 -6.60 -5.27 5.52
CA GLY A 68 -6.05 -5.70 6.82
C GLY A 68 -5.06 -6.87 6.72
N THR A 69 -4.93 -7.46 5.53
CA THR A 69 -4.02 -8.58 5.24
C THR A 69 -3.32 -8.38 3.90
N GLY A 70 -2.30 -9.19 3.60
CA GLY A 70 -1.64 -9.17 2.29
C GLY A 70 -2.61 -9.45 1.14
N PHE A 71 -2.35 -8.83 -0.02
CA PHE A 71 -3.11 -8.99 -1.26
C PHE A 71 -2.17 -8.94 -2.47
N THR A 72 -2.61 -9.46 -3.61
CA THR A 72 -1.88 -9.39 -4.88
C THR A 72 -2.63 -8.50 -5.87
N TYR A 73 -1.88 -7.80 -6.71
CA TYR A 73 -2.43 -6.87 -7.70
C TYR A 73 -1.49 -6.75 -8.90
N LEU A 74 -2.04 -6.33 -10.03
CA LEU A 74 -1.29 -5.98 -11.23
C LEU A 74 -1.81 -4.64 -11.76
N VAL A 75 -0.94 -3.64 -11.83
CA VAL A 75 -1.26 -2.31 -12.34
C VAL A 75 -0.11 -1.78 -13.20
N SER A 76 -0.43 -0.95 -14.18
CA SER A 76 0.56 -0.20 -14.96
C SER A 76 0.51 1.26 -14.53
N THR A 77 1.56 1.72 -13.85
CA THR A 77 1.68 3.08 -13.32
C THR A 77 3.16 3.45 -13.18
N THR A 78 3.45 4.75 -13.26
CA THR A 78 4.81 5.29 -13.07
C THR A 78 5.02 5.81 -11.66
N GLU A 79 3.96 6.13 -10.92
CA GLU A 79 4.03 6.73 -9.58
C GLU A 79 3.11 5.99 -8.61
N HIS A 80 3.72 5.32 -7.62
CA HIS A 80 3.03 4.44 -6.67
C HIS A 80 3.69 4.41 -5.29
N CYS A 81 2.90 3.98 -4.31
CA CYS A 81 3.40 3.66 -2.98
C CYS A 81 2.54 2.62 -2.28
N GLU A 82 3.19 1.60 -1.72
CA GLU A 82 2.65 0.70 -0.71
C GLU A 82 3.21 1.10 0.66
N ALA A 83 2.34 1.32 1.64
CA ALA A 83 2.72 1.57 3.02
C ALA A 83 1.75 0.90 3.99
N GLN A 84 2.26 0.57 5.17
CA GLN A 84 1.51 -0.10 6.23
C GLN A 84 1.61 0.69 7.54
N LYS A 85 0.48 0.83 8.23
CA LYS A 85 0.39 1.44 9.56
C LYS A 85 -0.84 0.86 10.27
N ASP A 86 -0.79 0.70 11.60
CA ASP A 86 -1.94 0.30 12.43
C ASP A 86 -2.75 -0.90 11.86
N ASN A 87 -2.05 -1.96 11.44
CA ASN A 87 -2.57 -3.19 10.82
C ASN A 87 -3.31 -3.02 9.47
N VAL A 88 -3.24 -1.85 8.85
CA VAL A 88 -3.78 -1.60 7.50
C VAL A 88 -2.62 -1.43 6.52
N ILE A 89 -2.66 -2.20 5.43
CA ILE A 89 -1.76 -2.07 4.28
C ILE A 89 -2.55 -1.33 3.20
N CYS A 90 -1.99 -0.24 2.68
CA CYS A 90 -2.57 0.48 1.56
C CYS A 90 -1.56 0.60 0.41
N PHE A 91 -2.04 0.39 -0.80
CA PHE A 91 -1.36 0.65 -2.06
C PHE A 91 -2.09 1.78 -2.79
N VAL A 92 -1.34 2.81 -3.18
CA VAL A 92 -1.85 4.00 -3.85
C VAL A 92 -1.03 4.24 -5.11
N TYR A 93 -1.69 4.60 -6.20
CA TYR A 93 -1.01 4.92 -7.45
C TYR A 93 -1.76 6.00 -8.23
N LYS A 94 -1.02 6.79 -9.01
CA LYS A 94 -1.62 7.73 -9.95
C LYS A 94 -2.00 7.01 -11.24
N ARG A 95 -3.18 7.37 -11.75
CA ARG A 95 -3.63 7.09 -13.11
C ARG A 95 -3.59 8.36 -13.94
N PRO A 96 -3.03 8.32 -15.16
CA PRO A 96 -3.16 9.42 -16.11
C PRO A 96 -4.64 9.74 -16.32
N LEU A 97 -5.00 11.03 -16.29
CA LEU A 97 -6.31 11.43 -16.76
C LEU A 97 -6.38 11.15 -18.27
N PRO A 98 -7.43 10.50 -18.78
CA PRO A 98 -7.63 10.39 -20.22
C PRO A 98 -7.68 11.80 -20.80
N ARG A 99 -6.78 12.10 -21.73
CA ARG A 99 -6.78 13.35 -22.51
C ARG A 99 -7.97 13.38 -23.46
#